data_AF-J3N8Y0-F1
#
_entry.id   AF-J3N8Y0-F1
#
_cell.length_a   1.000
_cell.length_b   1.000
_cell.length_c   1.000
_cell.angle_alpha   90.00
_cell.angle_beta   90.00
_cell.angle_gamma   90.00
#
_symmetry.space_group_name_H-M   'P 1'
#
loop_
_entity.id
_entity.type
_entity.pdbx_description
1 polymer ?
#
loop_
_entity_poly.entity_id
_entity_poly.type
_entity_poly.pdbx_seq_one_letter_code
_entity_poly.pdbx_strand_id
1 'polypeptide(L)'
;MAPPFAVVPISVTAEISIILLLATSFASAANFTCAVPATCQSAIGYTTRDAPTYAELLARFNTSTLGELLAANDLPPTATATGVPAAVTVTIPFRCICDGGVGRSDGRPIYVVRELDGLDAIARNVFDAFVTFQEIAAASNIADPNRIFVGQQLWIPLPCSCDQVDGYNVTHFAYKVRIWDTTPAIADRFGVREATLMKINGMTDPRSLAQGQILDVPKPGNATIALKHEGKDRVPTILGIILPGTVAVLAIAFFVLHIWRKPAKEPQMPWSINQEDFSFDLWTLQIATDNFDERNKLGEGGFGVVYKGTLPDGQQIAVKRLSHCSKQGLNELKNEAILVSKLQHKNLIRLVGVCVENQEKLLVYEYMPNRSLDTILFDTDKRRELDWEKRFKIITGIARGLEYLHEESRLKIIHRDLKANNILLDYDLTPKISDFGLAKLFGEDQSHIVTKRVAGTYGYMAPEYAMFGQFSVKSDVFSFGVLILEIVTGKRSMGSYGDHDQYFSLLDLVWQHWNRETILEAVDPALTTATGGRWPLQRGQLLGCIHVALLCVQESPSDRPKLSAVTTMIVGSRASLEPPSRPAFCARPPDARQTAADSSGGEPTAASANRVSVTELGPR
;
A
#
# COMPACT_ATOMS: atom_id res chain seq x y z
N MET A 1 41.57 -47.04 24.67
CA MET A 1 40.89 -48.18 24.01
C MET A 1 39.40 -47.88 24.00
N ALA A 2 38.89 -47.44 22.86
CA ALA A 2 37.44 -47.32 22.60
C ALA A 2 37.00 -48.57 21.81
N PRO A 3 35.85 -49.18 22.11
CA PRO A 3 35.26 -50.19 21.24
C PRO A 3 34.30 -49.55 20.21
N PRO A 4 34.00 -50.25 19.11
CA PRO A 4 33.70 -49.64 17.82
C PRO A 4 32.21 -49.39 17.57
N PHE A 5 31.93 -48.40 16.73
CA PHE A 5 30.62 -48.11 16.16
C PHE A 5 30.17 -49.24 15.23
N ALA A 6 29.03 -49.85 15.53
CA ALA A 6 28.31 -50.72 14.62
C ALA A 6 27.43 -49.86 13.69
N VAL A 7 27.71 -49.93 12.39
CA VAL A 7 26.90 -49.37 11.31
C VAL A 7 25.75 -50.32 11.03
N VAL A 8 24.50 -49.85 11.19
CA VAL A 8 23.30 -50.55 10.73
C VAL A 8 22.84 -49.87 9.43
N PRO A 9 22.62 -50.61 8.33
CA PRO A 9 22.12 -50.05 7.08
C PRO A 9 20.61 -49.87 7.17
N ILE A 10 20.11 -48.63 7.04
CA ILE A 10 18.68 -48.39 6.89
C ILE A 10 18.30 -48.66 5.44
N SER A 11 17.40 -49.64 5.28
CA SER A 11 16.80 -50.11 4.04
C SER A 11 16.05 -48.98 3.31
N VAL A 12 16.39 -48.84 2.03
CA VAL A 12 15.79 -47.93 1.06
C VAL A 12 14.42 -48.48 0.63
N THR A 13 13.35 -48.21 1.38
CA THR A 13 11.96 -48.48 0.89
C THR A 13 10.87 -47.55 1.47
N ALA A 14 11.20 -46.39 2.05
CA ALA A 14 10.19 -45.51 2.68
C ALA A 14 10.14 -44.06 2.16
N GLU A 15 10.69 -43.76 0.98
CA GLU A 15 10.62 -42.39 0.39
C GLU A 15 9.85 -42.28 -0.94
N ILE A 16 9.15 -43.31 -1.38
CA ILE A 16 8.37 -43.25 -2.64
C ILE A 16 6.86 -42.98 -2.41
N SER A 17 6.37 -42.96 -1.17
CA SER A 17 4.94 -42.69 -0.89
C SER A 17 4.64 -41.35 -0.22
N ILE A 18 5.65 -40.50 0.05
CA ILE A 18 5.43 -39.14 0.59
C ILE A 18 5.61 -38.05 -0.49
N ILE A 19 6.31 -38.35 -1.60
CA ILE A 19 6.47 -37.43 -2.73
C ILE A 19 5.25 -37.45 -3.68
N LEU A 20 4.32 -38.39 -3.53
CA LEU A 20 3.04 -38.40 -4.28
C LEU A 20 1.85 -37.79 -3.51
N LEU A 21 2.07 -37.27 -2.29
CA LEU A 21 1.02 -36.62 -1.46
C LEU A 21 1.33 -35.15 -1.12
N LEU A 22 2.39 -34.59 -1.70
CA LEU A 22 2.69 -33.15 -1.67
C LEU A 22 2.77 -32.54 -3.09
N ALA A 23 2.00 -33.12 -4.02
CA ALA A 23 1.79 -32.60 -5.37
C ALA A 23 0.37 -32.03 -5.59
N THR A 24 -0.31 -31.61 -4.52
CA THR A 24 -1.60 -30.91 -4.62
C THR A 24 -1.71 -29.78 -3.59
N SER A 25 -0.88 -28.73 -3.72
CA SER A 25 -1.24 -27.39 -3.24
C SER A 25 -0.31 -26.32 -3.84
N PHE A 26 -0.26 -26.25 -5.17
CA PHE A 26 0.13 -25.03 -5.86
C PHE A 26 -1.03 -24.67 -6.77
N ALA A 27 -1.89 -23.77 -6.31
CA ALA A 27 -3.03 -23.30 -7.06
C ALA A 27 -2.57 -22.45 -8.26
N SER A 28 -2.36 -23.09 -9.39
CA SER A 28 -2.58 -22.50 -10.72
C SER A 28 -3.93 -23.03 -11.20
N ALA A 29 -4.84 -22.10 -11.52
CA ALA A 29 -6.12 -22.28 -12.22
C ALA A 29 -7.08 -23.37 -11.72
N ALA A 30 -7.96 -23.04 -10.77
CA ALA A 30 -9.10 -23.90 -10.40
C ALA A 30 -10.48 -23.38 -10.87
N ASN A 31 -10.59 -22.23 -11.55
CA ASN A 31 -11.88 -21.55 -11.70
C ASN A 31 -12.49 -21.57 -13.12
N PHE A 32 -11.74 -21.97 -14.16
CA PHE A 32 -12.21 -21.97 -15.54
C PHE A 32 -12.14 -23.38 -16.14
N THR A 33 -13.21 -24.14 -15.94
CA THR A 33 -13.39 -25.49 -16.51
C THR A 33 -14.38 -25.45 -17.66
N CYS A 34 -14.27 -26.41 -18.56
CA CYS A 34 -15.27 -26.64 -19.61
C CYS A 34 -15.81 -28.06 -19.53
N ALA A 35 -17.13 -28.22 -19.50
CA ALA A 35 -17.78 -29.51 -19.48
C ALA A 35 -17.78 -30.19 -20.86
N VAL A 36 -17.84 -29.40 -21.94
CA VAL A 36 -17.87 -29.89 -23.32
C VAL A 36 -16.98 -29.07 -24.25
N PRO A 37 -16.46 -29.66 -25.35
CA PRO A 37 -15.76 -28.90 -26.37
C PRO A 37 -16.66 -27.84 -27.01
N ALA A 38 -16.21 -26.58 -27.02
CA ALA A 38 -16.98 -25.45 -27.52
C ALA A 38 -16.07 -24.26 -27.85
N THR A 39 -16.60 -23.31 -28.63
CA THR A 39 -15.96 -22.00 -28.82
C THR A 39 -16.95 -20.88 -28.55
N CYS A 40 -16.52 -19.84 -27.85
CA CYS A 40 -17.37 -18.72 -27.44
C CYS A 40 -16.55 -17.42 -27.35
N GLN A 41 -17.22 -16.31 -27.01
CA GLN A 41 -16.56 -15.04 -26.66
C GLN A 41 -16.34 -14.98 -25.15
N SER A 42 -15.16 -14.49 -24.75
CA SER A 42 -14.78 -14.28 -23.36
C SER A 42 -14.00 -12.96 -23.25
N ALA A 43 -13.71 -12.54 -22.02
CA ALA A 43 -12.93 -11.34 -21.79
C ALA A 43 -12.18 -11.38 -20.46
N ILE A 44 -11.06 -10.65 -20.37
CA ILE A 44 -10.35 -10.42 -19.12
C ILE A 44 -10.46 -8.94 -18.70
N GLY A 45 -10.39 -8.68 -17.39
CA GLY A 45 -10.24 -7.34 -16.84
C GLY A 45 -8.76 -6.97 -16.67
N TYR A 46 -8.10 -6.50 -17.71
CA TYR A 46 -6.68 -6.13 -17.68
C TYR A 46 -6.44 -4.78 -17.01
N THR A 47 -5.58 -4.72 -15.98
CA THR A 47 -5.22 -3.45 -15.32
C THR A 47 -4.00 -2.82 -15.99
N THR A 48 -4.14 -1.59 -16.49
CA THR A 48 -3.05 -0.84 -17.12
C THR A 48 -1.97 -0.46 -16.10
N ARG A 49 -0.70 -0.68 -16.44
CA ARG A 49 0.44 -0.26 -15.61
C ARG A 49 0.88 1.16 -15.93
N ASP A 50 1.01 1.45 -17.22
CA ASP A 50 1.30 2.77 -17.75
C ASP A 50 0.01 3.43 -18.24
N ALA A 51 0.12 4.53 -18.98
CA ALA A 51 -1.02 5.19 -19.62
C ALA A 51 -1.12 4.85 -21.12
N PRO A 52 -1.41 3.59 -21.52
CA PRO A 52 -1.37 3.20 -22.92
C PRO A 52 -2.56 3.74 -23.70
N THR A 53 -2.45 3.77 -25.02
CA THR A 53 -3.62 3.98 -25.90
C THR A 53 -4.37 2.66 -26.15
N TYR A 54 -5.63 2.74 -26.58
CA TYR A 54 -6.36 1.55 -27.05
C TYR A 54 -5.69 0.87 -28.25
N ALA A 55 -4.97 1.63 -29.08
CA ALA A 55 -4.17 1.07 -30.18
C ALA A 55 -3.00 0.22 -29.67
N GLU A 56 -2.32 0.64 -28.59
CA GLU A 56 -1.24 -0.14 -27.96
C GLU A 56 -1.76 -1.39 -27.26
N LEU A 57 -2.94 -1.33 -26.63
CA LEU A 57 -3.61 -2.51 -26.07
C LEU A 57 -4.01 -3.49 -27.17
N LEU A 58 -4.56 -2.98 -28.28
CA LEU A 58 -4.89 -3.79 -29.46
C LEU A 58 -3.65 -4.47 -30.05
N ALA A 59 -2.53 -3.75 -30.16
CA ALA A 59 -1.27 -4.31 -30.65
C ALA A 59 -0.69 -5.38 -29.70
N ARG A 60 -0.83 -5.18 -28.38
CA ARG A 60 -0.34 -6.10 -27.34
C ARG A 60 -1.12 -7.40 -27.28
N PHE A 61 -2.45 -7.32 -27.27
CA PHE A 61 -3.31 -8.50 -27.13
C PHE A 61 -3.63 -9.12 -28.48
N ASN A 62 -3.91 -8.31 -29.49
CA ASN A 62 -4.24 -8.73 -30.85
C ASN A 62 -5.31 -9.83 -30.89
N THR A 63 -6.27 -9.79 -29.96
CA THR A 63 -7.32 -10.80 -29.77
C THR A 63 -8.67 -10.42 -30.36
N SER A 64 -8.85 -9.16 -30.76
CA SER A 64 -10.10 -8.60 -31.27
C SER A 64 -9.82 -7.50 -32.28
N THR A 65 -10.88 -6.96 -32.89
CA THR A 65 -10.81 -5.70 -33.66
C THR A 65 -10.83 -4.48 -32.72
N LEU A 66 -10.43 -3.31 -33.25
CA LEU A 66 -10.52 -2.06 -32.51
C LEU A 66 -11.97 -1.72 -32.12
N GLY A 67 -12.92 -1.98 -33.01
CA GLY A 67 -14.35 -1.76 -32.74
C GLY A 67 -14.86 -2.62 -31.59
N GLU A 68 -14.49 -3.91 -31.56
CA GLU A 68 -14.84 -4.83 -30.46
C GLU A 68 -14.18 -4.42 -29.14
N LEU A 69 -12.92 -4.00 -29.16
CA LEU A 69 -12.21 -3.54 -27.97
C LEU A 69 -12.85 -2.27 -27.39
N LEU A 70 -13.21 -1.30 -28.24
CA LEU A 70 -13.88 -0.07 -27.80
C LEU A 70 -15.31 -0.36 -27.29
N ALA A 71 -16.06 -1.21 -28.00
CA ALA A 71 -17.40 -1.62 -27.58
C ALA A 71 -17.40 -2.36 -26.24
N ALA A 72 -16.42 -3.22 -25.99
CA ALA A 72 -16.27 -3.94 -24.72
C ALA A 72 -15.96 -3.02 -23.52
N ASN A 73 -15.61 -1.75 -23.78
CA ASN A 73 -15.32 -0.72 -22.78
C ASN A 73 -16.30 0.46 -22.85
N ASP A 74 -17.44 0.30 -23.52
CA ASP A 74 -18.49 1.32 -23.66
C ASP A 74 -18.00 2.64 -24.29
N LEU A 75 -17.07 2.56 -25.24
CA LEU A 75 -16.47 3.71 -25.92
C LEU A 75 -16.91 3.85 -27.38
N PRO A 76 -16.99 5.09 -27.90
CA PRO A 76 -17.30 5.32 -29.31
C PRO A 76 -16.13 4.91 -30.22
N PRO A 77 -16.38 4.54 -31.49
CA PRO A 77 -15.35 4.12 -32.45
C PRO A 77 -14.23 5.14 -32.72
N THR A 78 -14.42 6.41 -32.32
CA THR A 78 -13.45 7.50 -32.50
C THR A 78 -12.42 7.62 -31.38
N ALA A 79 -12.51 6.81 -30.30
CA ALA A 79 -11.67 6.92 -29.10
C ALA A 79 -10.25 6.30 -29.24
N THR A 80 -9.73 6.18 -30.46
CA THR A 80 -8.50 5.41 -30.76
C THR A 80 -7.23 6.10 -30.23
N ALA A 81 -7.23 7.43 -30.15
CA ALA A 81 -6.14 8.26 -29.63
C ALA A 81 -6.29 8.60 -28.14
N THR A 82 -7.32 8.09 -27.47
CA THR A 82 -7.55 8.37 -26.06
C THR A 82 -6.58 7.57 -25.20
N GLY A 83 -5.76 8.25 -24.41
CA GLY A 83 -4.92 7.62 -23.41
C GLY A 83 -5.77 6.99 -22.31
N VAL A 84 -5.55 5.71 -22.03
CA VAL A 84 -6.13 5.02 -20.87
C VAL A 84 -5.25 5.36 -19.66
N PRO A 85 -5.78 5.94 -18.58
CA PRO A 85 -4.98 6.23 -17.40
C PRO A 85 -4.34 4.97 -16.81
N ALA A 86 -3.20 5.13 -16.13
CA ALA A 86 -2.59 4.05 -15.35
C ALA A 86 -3.51 3.57 -14.22
N ALA A 87 -3.39 2.30 -13.86
CA ALA A 87 -4.18 1.61 -12.84
C ALA A 87 -5.69 1.55 -13.12
N VAL A 88 -6.10 1.67 -14.38
CA VAL A 88 -7.49 1.46 -14.84
C VAL A 88 -7.63 0.06 -15.40
N THR A 89 -8.75 -0.61 -15.11
CA THR A 89 -9.04 -1.91 -15.72
C THR A 89 -9.82 -1.73 -17.01
N VAL A 90 -9.28 -2.30 -18.07
CA VAL A 90 -9.84 -2.36 -19.42
C VAL A 90 -10.33 -3.79 -19.68
N THR A 91 -11.53 -3.91 -20.24
CA THR A 91 -12.05 -5.18 -20.74
C THR A 91 -11.33 -5.54 -22.04
N ILE A 92 -10.62 -6.66 -22.07
CA ILE A 92 -9.98 -7.18 -23.29
C ILE A 92 -10.79 -8.38 -23.78
N PRO A 93 -11.56 -8.25 -24.88
CA PRO A 93 -12.30 -9.37 -25.45
C PRO A 93 -11.38 -10.30 -26.24
N PHE A 94 -11.69 -11.59 -26.23
CA PHE A 94 -10.99 -12.61 -27.00
C PHE A 94 -11.89 -13.82 -27.23
N ARG A 95 -11.53 -14.64 -28.21
CA ARG A 95 -12.23 -15.89 -28.50
C ARG A 95 -11.69 -17.02 -27.63
N CYS A 96 -12.60 -17.73 -26.97
CA CYS A 96 -12.31 -18.88 -26.13
C CYS A 96 -12.46 -20.19 -26.91
N ILE A 97 -11.56 -21.14 -26.64
CA ILE A 97 -11.63 -22.54 -27.05
C ILE A 97 -11.63 -23.40 -25.80
N CYS A 98 -12.71 -24.14 -25.60
CA CYS A 98 -12.82 -25.19 -24.61
C CYS A 98 -12.42 -26.53 -25.25
N ASP A 99 -11.37 -27.15 -24.74
CA ASP A 99 -10.94 -28.49 -25.15
C ASP A 99 -10.28 -29.22 -23.96
N GLY A 100 -10.46 -30.54 -23.87
CA GLY A 100 -9.84 -31.35 -22.81
C GLY A 100 -10.19 -30.93 -21.37
N GLY A 101 -11.35 -30.28 -21.16
CA GLY A 101 -11.79 -29.84 -19.84
C GLY A 101 -11.33 -28.43 -19.42
N VAL A 102 -10.53 -27.75 -20.25
CA VAL A 102 -9.93 -26.43 -19.94
C VAL A 102 -10.24 -25.44 -21.07
N GLY A 103 -10.62 -24.22 -20.71
CA GLY A 103 -10.84 -23.15 -21.68
C GLY A 103 -9.66 -22.19 -21.74
N ARG A 104 -9.15 -21.94 -22.95
CA ARG A 104 -8.05 -21.01 -23.24
C ARG A 104 -8.36 -20.14 -24.45
N SER A 105 -7.70 -18.99 -24.55
CA SER A 105 -7.78 -18.13 -25.73
C SER A 105 -7.33 -18.84 -27.01
N ASP A 106 -7.80 -18.41 -28.18
CA ASP A 106 -7.61 -19.09 -29.47
C ASP A 106 -6.23 -18.89 -30.12
N GLY A 107 -5.15 -19.19 -29.39
CA GLY A 107 -3.78 -19.03 -29.90
C GLY A 107 -3.27 -17.59 -29.87
N ARG A 108 -4.01 -16.67 -29.25
CA ARG A 108 -3.65 -15.24 -29.07
C ARG A 108 -3.88 -14.80 -27.61
N PRO A 109 -3.13 -13.83 -27.05
CA PRO A 109 -2.02 -13.09 -27.65
C PRO A 109 -0.79 -13.95 -27.95
N ILE A 110 0.01 -13.47 -28.91
CA ILE A 110 1.38 -13.94 -29.12
C ILE A 110 2.32 -12.85 -28.62
N TYR A 111 3.16 -13.19 -27.64
CA TYR A 111 4.19 -12.31 -27.12
C TYR A 111 5.55 -12.63 -27.75
N VAL A 112 6.30 -11.61 -28.16
CA VAL A 112 7.65 -11.76 -28.69
C VAL A 112 8.65 -11.43 -27.58
N VAL A 113 9.46 -12.41 -27.19
CA VAL A 113 10.45 -12.30 -26.11
C VAL A 113 11.46 -11.19 -26.42
N ARG A 114 11.72 -10.33 -25.43
CA ARG A 114 12.66 -9.20 -25.48
C ARG A 114 13.89 -9.49 -24.62
N GLU A 115 14.88 -8.62 -24.71
CA GLU A 115 16.07 -8.70 -23.88
C GLU A 115 15.69 -8.57 -22.39
N LEU A 116 16.29 -9.40 -21.53
CA LEU A 116 16.02 -9.51 -20.08
C LEU A 116 14.66 -10.10 -19.69
N ASP A 117 13.86 -10.59 -20.64
CA ASP A 117 12.59 -11.25 -20.30
C ASP A 117 12.81 -12.62 -19.65
N GLY A 118 11.94 -12.92 -18.68
CA GLY A 118 11.72 -14.26 -18.14
C GLY A 118 10.22 -14.60 -18.19
N LEU A 119 9.87 -15.88 -18.31
CA LEU A 119 8.46 -16.29 -18.40
C LEU A 119 7.60 -15.80 -17.22
N ASP A 120 8.18 -15.78 -16.01
CA ASP A 120 7.52 -15.26 -14.81
C ASP A 120 7.29 -13.74 -14.87
N ALA A 121 8.28 -13.00 -15.39
CA ALA A 121 8.15 -11.56 -15.61
C ALA A 121 7.10 -11.26 -16.69
N ILE A 122 7.06 -12.03 -17.78
CA ILE A 122 6.04 -11.87 -18.83
C ILE A 122 4.64 -12.11 -18.24
N ALA A 123 4.46 -13.22 -17.53
CA ALA A 123 3.20 -13.59 -16.87
C ALA A 123 2.70 -12.48 -15.92
N ARG A 124 3.54 -12.07 -14.96
CA ARG A 124 3.14 -11.11 -13.91
C ARG A 124 3.14 -9.66 -14.39
N ASN A 125 4.13 -9.28 -15.19
CA ASN A 125 4.38 -7.89 -15.54
C ASN A 125 3.69 -7.43 -16.81
N VAL A 126 3.59 -8.29 -17.82
CA VAL A 126 2.96 -7.93 -19.09
C VAL A 126 1.48 -8.27 -19.06
N PHE A 127 1.13 -9.47 -18.60
CA PHE A 127 -0.23 -10.02 -18.64
C PHE A 127 -0.92 -10.05 -17.26
N ASP A 128 -0.46 -9.21 -16.33
CA ASP A 128 -1.08 -8.96 -15.03
C ASP A 128 -1.41 -10.24 -14.23
N ALA A 129 -0.59 -11.28 -14.36
CA ALA A 129 -0.74 -12.58 -13.69
C ALA A 129 -2.06 -13.32 -13.98
N PHE A 130 -2.71 -13.04 -15.12
CA PHE A 130 -3.85 -13.85 -15.60
C PHE A 130 -3.43 -15.26 -16.04
N VAL A 131 -2.15 -15.45 -16.29
CA VAL A 131 -1.51 -16.73 -16.61
C VAL A 131 -0.27 -16.89 -15.74
N THR A 132 0.16 -18.13 -15.53
CA THR A 132 1.39 -18.50 -14.85
C THR A 132 2.50 -18.80 -15.86
N PHE A 133 3.76 -18.80 -15.41
CA PHE A 133 4.87 -19.14 -16.28
C PHE A 133 4.80 -20.60 -16.75
N GLN A 134 4.25 -21.50 -15.93
CA GLN A 134 4.05 -22.91 -16.28
C GLN A 134 3.00 -23.06 -17.40
N GLU A 135 1.91 -22.29 -17.34
CA GLU A 135 0.89 -22.31 -18.39
C GLU A 135 1.43 -21.79 -19.72
N ILE A 136 2.23 -20.71 -19.69
CA ILE A 136 2.90 -20.21 -20.90
C ILE A 136 3.88 -21.25 -21.45
N ALA A 137 4.70 -21.86 -20.58
CA ALA A 137 5.67 -22.88 -20.98
C ALA A 137 4.97 -24.09 -21.61
N ALA A 138 3.89 -24.60 -21.00
CA ALA A 138 3.13 -25.72 -21.51
C ALA A 138 2.44 -25.39 -22.84
N ALA A 139 1.80 -24.21 -22.96
CA ALA A 139 1.12 -23.79 -24.17
C ALA A 139 2.08 -23.51 -25.34
N SER A 140 3.32 -23.12 -25.03
CA SER A 140 4.37 -22.83 -26.02
C SER A 140 5.36 -23.99 -26.22
N ASN A 141 5.08 -25.17 -25.65
CA ASN A 141 5.91 -26.38 -25.72
C ASN A 141 7.38 -26.15 -25.29
N ILE A 142 7.58 -25.45 -24.18
CA ILE A 142 8.91 -25.10 -23.62
C ILE A 142 9.28 -26.12 -22.53
N ALA A 143 10.29 -26.93 -22.81
CA ALA A 143 10.78 -27.95 -21.88
C ALA A 143 11.59 -27.38 -20.69
N ASP A 144 12.37 -26.32 -20.92
CA ASP A 144 13.14 -25.62 -19.87
C ASP A 144 12.71 -24.14 -19.81
N PRO A 145 11.92 -23.74 -18.79
CA PRO A 145 11.44 -22.37 -18.60
C PRO A 145 12.54 -21.30 -18.53
N ASN A 146 13.79 -21.68 -18.24
CA ASN A 146 14.92 -20.76 -18.16
C ASN A 146 15.63 -20.55 -19.52
N ARG A 147 15.19 -21.24 -20.58
CA ARG A 147 15.82 -21.20 -21.92
C ARG A 147 14.92 -20.58 -22.98
N ILE A 148 14.32 -19.43 -22.69
CA ILE A 148 13.70 -18.58 -23.71
C ILE A 148 14.74 -17.67 -24.35
N PHE A 149 14.55 -17.31 -25.62
CA PHE A 149 15.47 -16.44 -26.36
C PHE A 149 14.75 -15.25 -27.01
N VAL A 150 15.46 -14.15 -27.16
CA VAL A 150 14.93 -12.92 -27.78
C VAL A 150 14.40 -13.22 -29.19
N GLY A 151 13.21 -12.73 -29.50
CA GLY A 151 12.50 -12.98 -30.76
C GLY A 151 11.63 -14.24 -30.76
N GLN A 152 11.73 -15.10 -29.74
CA GLN A 152 10.85 -16.27 -29.62
C GLN A 152 9.39 -15.82 -29.44
N GLN A 153 8.48 -16.49 -30.15
CA GLN A 153 7.04 -16.24 -30.04
C GLN A 153 6.43 -17.18 -28.99
N LEU A 154 5.72 -16.60 -28.03
CA LEU A 154 5.07 -17.29 -26.94
C LEU A 154 3.56 -17.08 -27.03
N TRP A 155 2.80 -18.17 -27.05
CA TRP A 155 1.35 -18.07 -26.90
C TRP A 155 1.02 -17.88 -25.42
N ILE A 156 0.20 -16.86 -25.14
CA ILE A 156 -0.28 -16.51 -23.82
C ILE A 156 -1.72 -17.06 -23.66
N PRO A 157 -1.90 -18.19 -22.96
CA PRO A 157 -3.18 -18.89 -22.90
C PRO A 157 -4.12 -18.27 -21.86
N LEU A 158 -4.82 -17.18 -22.22
CA LEU A 158 -5.74 -16.50 -21.28
C LEU A 158 -6.87 -17.44 -20.84
N PRO A 159 -7.23 -17.48 -19.55
CA PRO A 159 -8.23 -18.41 -19.02
C PRO A 159 -9.65 -18.01 -19.43
N CYS A 160 -10.50 -18.98 -19.78
CA CYS A 160 -11.90 -18.76 -20.14
C CYS A 160 -12.75 -20.03 -19.97
N SER A 161 -14.08 -19.89 -20.09
CA SER A 161 -15.02 -21.01 -20.18
C SER A 161 -16.15 -20.67 -21.16
N CYS A 162 -16.78 -21.71 -21.71
CA CYS A 162 -17.95 -21.63 -22.58
C CYS A 162 -19.16 -22.37 -22.00
N ASP A 163 -19.08 -22.78 -20.73
CA ASP A 163 -20.14 -23.52 -20.07
C ASP A 163 -21.37 -22.62 -19.81
N GLN A 164 -22.54 -23.24 -19.71
CA GLN A 164 -23.73 -22.53 -19.27
C GLN A 164 -23.73 -22.42 -17.74
N VAL A 165 -24.17 -21.27 -17.23
CA VAL A 165 -24.31 -21.05 -15.79
C VAL A 165 -25.78 -20.95 -15.44
N ASP A 166 -26.22 -21.82 -14.53
CA ASP A 166 -27.63 -21.97 -14.14
C ASP A 166 -28.57 -22.18 -15.35
N GLY A 167 -28.09 -22.80 -16.43
CA GLY A 167 -28.85 -23.09 -17.65
C GLY A 167 -28.91 -21.95 -18.68
N TYR A 168 -28.18 -20.86 -18.45
CA TYR A 168 -28.14 -19.70 -19.35
C TYR A 168 -26.77 -19.53 -20.00
N ASN A 169 -26.78 -19.02 -21.23
CA ASN A 169 -25.56 -18.58 -21.91
C ASN A 169 -25.07 -17.29 -21.24
N VAL A 170 -23.81 -17.31 -20.78
CA VAL A 170 -23.15 -16.19 -20.13
C VAL A 170 -21.82 -15.92 -20.83
N THR A 171 -21.32 -14.69 -20.67
CA THR A 171 -19.95 -14.36 -21.04
C THR A 171 -19.08 -14.52 -19.81
N HIS A 172 -18.21 -15.52 -19.80
CA HIS A 172 -17.23 -15.72 -18.74
C HIS A 172 -16.19 -14.61 -18.79
N PHE A 173 -16.05 -13.89 -17.68
CA PHE A 173 -15.15 -12.76 -17.54
C PHE A 173 -14.11 -13.05 -16.46
N ALA A 174 -12.84 -13.11 -16.83
CA ALA A 174 -11.74 -13.28 -15.89
C ALA A 174 -11.48 -11.98 -15.14
N TYR A 175 -11.82 -11.98 -13.86
CA TYR A 175 -11.66 -10.84 -12.98
C TYR A 175 -10.55 -11.10 -11.98
N LYS A 176 -9.52 -10.24 -12.01
CA LYS A 176 -8.49 -10.23 -10.97
C LYS A 176 -9.01 -9.50 -9.74
N VAL A 177 -9.12 -10.23 -8.63
CA VAL A 177 -9.58 -9.72 -7.34
C VAL A 177 -8.68 -8.59 -6.86
N ARG A 178 -9.27 -7.42 -6.67
CA ARG A 178 -8.61 -6.22 -6.18
C ARG A 178 -8.64 -6.17 -4.66
N ILE A 179 -7.84 -5.26 -4.11
CA ILE A 179 -7.88 -4.95 -2.69
C ILE A 179 -9.30 -4.44 -2.36
N TRP A 180 -9.90 -4.99 -1.30
CA TRP A 180 -11.25 -4.64 -0.79
C TRP A 180 -12.44 -5.18 -1.56
N ASP A 181 -12.20 -5.97 -2.61
CA ASP A 181 -13.28 -6.74 -3.20
C ASP A 181 -13.86 -7.72 -2.19
N THR A 182 -15.17 -7.90 -2.26
CA THR A 182 -15.92 -8.93 -1.53
C THR A 182 -16.82 -9.62 -2.53
N THR A 183 -17.16 -10.89 -2.30
CA THR A 183 -18.07 -11.63 -3.21
C THR A 183 -19.39 -10.91 -3.47
N PRO A 184 -20.07 -10.26 -2.49
CA PRO A 184 -21.28 -9.50 -2.79
C PRO A 184 -21.01 -8.29 -3.69
N ALA A 185 -19.90 -7.57 -3.48
CA ALA A 185 -19.58 -6.38 -4.25
C ALA A 185 -19.20 -6.70 -5.70
N ILE A 186 -18.46 -7.79 -5.93
CA ILE A 186 -18.15 -8.27 -7.29
C ILE A 186 -19.45 -8.72 -7.97
N ALA A 187 -20.27 -9.50 -7.26
CA ALA A 187 -21.55 -9.99 -7.78
C ALA A 187 -22.47 -8.82 -8.20
N ASP A 188 -22.65 -7.82 -7.33
CA ASP A 188 -23.44 -6.62 -7.61
C ASP A 188 -22.90 -5.82 -8.81
N ARG A 189 -21.57 -5.59 -8.84
CA ARG A 189 -20.90 -4.86 -9.93
C ARG A 189 -21.13 -5.48 -11.30
N PHE A 190 -21.23 -6.79 -11.38
CA PHE A 190 -21.40 -7.52 -12.63
C PHE A 190 -22.83 -8.03 -12.86
N GLY A 191 -23.77 -7.69 -11.98
CA GLY A 191 -25.17 -8.11 -12.09
C GLY A 191 -25.37 -9.62 -11.96
N VAL A 192 -24.53 -10.29 -11.17
CA VAL A 192 -24.57 -11.75 -10.94
C VAL A 192 -25.05 -12.01 -9.51
N ARG A 193 -25.71 -13.14 -9.26
CA ARG A 193 -26.03 -13.57 -7.88
C ARG A 193 -24.75 -14.01 -7.17
N GLU A 194 -24.54 -13.55 -5.94
CA GLU A 194 -23.37 -13.93 -5.13
C GLU A 194 -23.23 -15.46 -5.00
N ALA A 195 -24.33 -16.17 -4.76
CA ALA A 195 -24.31 -17.63 -4.68
C ALA A 195 -23.84 -18.30 -5.98
N THR A 196 -24.21 -17.75 -7.14
CA THR A 196 -23.75 -18.25 -8.45
C THR A 196 -22.26 -17.97 -8.64
N LEU A 197 -21.81 -16.77 -8.30
CA LEU A 197 -20.39 -16.38 -8.37
C LEU A 197 -19.52 -17.26 -7.45
N MET A 198 -19.98 -17.54 -6.23
CA MET A 198 -19.26 -18.41 -5.30
C MET A 198 -19.24 -19.86 -5.79
N LYS A 199 -20.37 -20.38 -6.27
CA LYS A 199 -20.51 -21.76 -6.74
C LYS A 199 -19.56 -22.08 -7.90
N ILE A 200 -19.48 -21.21 -8.92
CA ILE A 200 -18.62 -21.45 -10.09
C ILE A 200 -17.13 -21.37 -9.75
N ASN A 201 -16.76 -20.56 -8.76
CA ASN A 201 -15.38 -20.44 -8.29
C ASN A 201 -15.04 -21.45 -7.17
N GLY A 202 -15.88 -22.46 -6.94
CA GLY A 202 -15.66 -23.49 -5.92
C GLY A 202 -15.60 -22.95 -4.47
N MET A 203 -16.19 -21.79 -4.21
CA MET A 203 -16.12 -21.11 -2.92
C MET A 203 -17.27 -21.52 -2.00
N THR A 204 -16.93 -21.96 -0.78
CA THR A 204 -17.91 -22.29 0.26
C THR A 204 -17.99 -21.24 1.37
N ASP A 205 -16.97 -20.39 1.53
CA ASP A 205 -16.94 -19.26 2.47
C ASP A 205 -16.70 -17.95 1.70
N PRO A 206 -17.58 -16.94 1.79
CA PRO A 206 -17.37 -15.62 1.17
C PRO A 206 -16.04 -14.94 1.57
N ARG A 207 -15.49 -15.33 2.72
CA ARG A 207 -14.23 -14.79 3.26
C ARG A 207 -12.98 -15.46 2.70
N SER A 208 -13.11 -16.53 1.91
CA SER A 208 -11.97 -17.22 1.29
C SER A 208 -11.41 -16.48 0.07
N LEU A 209 -11.99 -15.33 -0.29
CA LEU A 209 -11.58 -14.52 -1.43
C LEU A 209 -10.19 -13.90 -1.19
N ALA A 210 -9.21 -14.26 -2.02
CA ALA A 210 -7.83 -13.77 -1.88
C ALA A 210 -7.51 -12.66 -2.90
N GLN A 211 -6.76 -11.65 -2.47
CA GLN A 211 -6.27 -10.60 -3.37
C GLN A 211 -5.40 -11.21 -4.48
N GLY A 212 -5.61 -10.76 -5.72
CA GLY A 212 -4.87 -11.24 -6.89
C GLY A 212 -5.37 -12.58 -7.43
N GLN A 213 -6.32 -13.23 -6.76
CA GLN A 213 -7.01 -14.41 -7.28
C GLN A 213 -7.75 -14.04 -8.58
N ILE A 214 -7.72 -14.93 -9.58
CA ILE A 214 -8.52 -14.77 -10.79
C ILE A 214 -9.86 -15.49 -10.58
N LEU A 215 -10.96 -14.75 -10.63
CA LEU A 215 -12.32 -15.28 -10.56
C LEU A 215 -12.94 -15.38 -11.94
N ASP A 216 -13.74 -16.42 -12.13
CA ASP A 216 -14.71 -16.53 -13.21
C ASP A 216 -16.00 -15.81 -12.84
N VAL A 217 -16.30 -14.72 -13.55
CA VAL A 217 -17.53 -13.94 -13.38
C VAL A 217 -18.44 -14.17 -14.59
N PRO A 218 -19.58 -14.88 -14.42
CA PRO A 218 -20.49 -15.17 -15.53
C PRO A 218 -21.42 -13.98 -15.80
N LYS A 219 -21.02 -13.10 -16.74
CA LYS A 219 -21.82 -11.93 -17.11
C LYS A 219 -23.04 -12.37 -17.94
N PRO A 220 -24.28 -12.03 -17.56
CA PRO A 220 -25.43 -12.26 -18.42
C PRO A 220 -25.28 -11.43 -19.70
N GLY A 221 -25.51 -12.05 -20.87
CA GLY A 221 -25.51 -11.32 -22.14
C GLY A 221 -26.63 -10.28 -22.20
N ASN A 222 -26.57 -9.34 -23.15
CA ASN A 222 -27.56 -8.26 -23.37
C ASN A 222 -28.99 -8.74 -23.74
N ALA A 223 -29.34 -10.01 -23.53
CA ALA A 223 -30.73 -10.45 -23.53
C ALA A 223 -31.33 -10.13 -22.16
N THR A 224 -32.32 -9.24 -22.15
CA THR A 224 -33.24 -9.00 -21.03
C THR A 224 -33.83 -10.30 -20.52
N ILE A 225 -33.18 -10.92 -19.53
CA ILE A 225 -33.79 -12.03 -18.77
C ILE A 225 -34.62 -11.40 -17.68
N ALA A 226 -35.91 -11.27 -17.99
CA ALA A 226 -36.96 -11.20 -17.00
C ALA A 226 -36.79 -12.39 -16.04
N LEU A 227 -36.65 -12.12 -14.74
CA LEU A 227 -36.68 -13.11 -13.68
C LEU A 227 -38.00 -13.92 -13.78
N LYS A 228 -37.95 -15.09 -14.42
CA LYS A 228 -39.01 -16.10 -14.33
C LYS A 228 -38.79 -16.86 -13.02
N HIS A 229 -39.58 -16.55 -12.01
CA HIS A 229 -39.87 -17.50 -10.95
C HIS A 229 -40.66 -18.66 -11.56
N GLU A 230 -40.13 -19.89 -11.45
CA GLU A 230 -40.95 -21.09 -11.67
C GLU A 230 -42.10 -21.09 -10.66
N GLY A 231 -43.31 -20.95 -11.20
CA GLY A 231 -44.55 -21.20 -10.47
C GLY A 231 -44.77 -22.70 -10.31
N LYS A 232 -45.15 -23.10 -9.10
CA LYS A 232 -45.83 -24.37 -8.87
C LYS A 232 -47.33 -24.13 -9.09
N ASP A 233 -47.90 -24.81 -10.07
CA ASP A 233 -49.29 -24.70 -10.49
C ASP A 233 -50.29 -24.88 -9.33
N ARG A 234 -51.30 -23.99 -9.27
CA ARG A 234 -52.75 -24.28 -9.22
C ARG A 234 -53.56 -23.01 -8.89
N VAL A 235 -54.32 -22.54 -9.88
CA VAL A 235 -55.43 -21.57 -9.80
C VAL A 235 -56.74 -22.36 -9.52
N PRO A 236 -57.87 -21.82 -8.97
CA PRO A 236 -58.21 -20.47 -8.48
C PRO A 236 -58.91 -20.44 -7.08
N THR A 237 -58.57 -19.49 -6.21
CA THR A 237 -59.54 -18.82 -5.30
C THR A 237 -58.95 -17.46 -4.87
N ILE A 238 -58.85 -16.51 -5.81
CA ILE A 238 -58.30 -15.19 -5.51
C ILE A 238 -59.31 -14.13 -5.95
N LEU A 239 -60.21 -13.76 -5.04
CA LEU A 239 -60.88 -12.45 -5.11
C LEU A 239 -61.27 -11.89 -3.73
N GLY A 240 -61.27 -12.71 -2.66
CA GLY A 240 -61.64 -12.26 -1.31
C GLY A 240 -60.49 -11.74 -0.42
N ILE A 241 -59.22 -11.99 -0.75
CA ILE A 241 -58.07 -11.71 0.14
C ILE A 241 -57.24 -10.51 -0.32
N ILE A 242 -57.34 -10.10 -1.59
CA ILE A 242 -56.49 -9.05 -2.15
C ILE A 242 -56.78 -7.69 -1.48
N LEU A 243 -58.04 -7.36 -1.21
CA LEU A 243 -58.40 -6.01 -0.74
C LEU A 243 -57.89 -5.67 0.67
N PRO A 244 -57.99 -6.56 1.68
CA PRO A 244 -57.40 -6.30 2.99
C PRO A 244 -55.87 -6.38 2.97
N GLY A 245 -55.32 -7.29 2.15
CA GLY A 245 -53.88 -7.49 2.02
C GLY A 245 -53.16 -6.30 1.40
N THR A 246 -53.73 -5.66 0.38
CA THR A 246 -53.12 -4.47 -0.25
C THR A 246 -53.11 -3.28 0.68
N VAL A 247 -54.16 -3.07 1.48
CA VAL A 247 -54.17 -2.00 2.50
C VAL A 247 -53.14 -2.26 3.59
N ALA A 248 -53.01 -3.51 4.06
CA ALA A 248 -51.99 -3.87 5.04
C ALA A 248 -50.58 -3.73 4.49
N VAL A 249 -50.32 -4.15 3.24
CA VAL A 249 -49.01 -4.01 2.59
C VAL A 249 -48.67 -2.55 2.34
N LEU A 250 -49.63 -1.71 1.96
CA LEU A 250 -49.41 -0.27 1.78
C LEU A 250 -49.20 0.43 3.12
N ALA A 251 -49.90 0.03 4.19
CA ALA A 251 -49.67 0.54 5.53
C ALA A 251 -48.29 0.12 6.08
N ILE A 252 -47.88 -1.12 5.84
CA ILE A 252 -46.55 -1.63 6.19
C ILE A 252 -45.47 -0.94 5.35
N ALA A 253 -45.67 -0.78 4.04
CA ALA A 253 -44.75 -0.05 3.18
C ALA A 253 -44.65 1.42 3.59
N PHE A 254 -45.75 2.06 3.96
CA PHE A 254 -45.75 3.41 4.50
C PHE A 254 -45.02 3.47 5.84
N PHE A 255 -45.24 2.51 6.75
CA PHE A 255 -44.56 2.43 8.05
C PHE A 255 -43.06 2.13 7.91
N VAL A 256 -42.68 1.24 7.00
CA VAL A 256 -41.29 0.92 6.64
C VAL A 256 -40.63 2.12 5.98
N LEU A 257 -41.28 2.80 5.04
CA LEU A 257 -40.76 4.05 4.46
C LEU A 257 -40.67 5.15 5.51
N HIS A 258 -41.57 5.20 6.50
CA HIS A 258 -41.51 6.16 7.59
C HIS A 258 -40.38 5.83 8.59
N ILE A 259 -40.05 4.56 8.80
CA ILE A 259 -38.90 4.08 9.58
C ILE A 259 -37.59 4.28 8.80
N TRP A 260 -37.58 4.08 7.48
CA TRP A 260 -36.40 4.23 6.61
C TRP A 260 -36.11 5.68 6.22
N ARG A 261 -37.12 6.57 6.25
CA ARG A 261 -36.95 8.02 6.18
C ARG A 261 -36.55 8.64 7.50
N LYS A 262 -36.59 7.90 8.62
CA LYS A 262 -35.78 8.31 9.77
C LYS A 262 -34.34 8.08 9.33
N PRO A 263 -33.48 9.12 9.32
CA PRO A 263 -32.07 8.92 9.05
C PRO A 263 -31.59 7.83 9.99
N ALA A 264 -30.93 6.81 9.45
CA ALA A 264 -30.23 5.83 10.25
C ALA A 264 -29.38 6.62 11.25
N LYS A 265 -29.74 6.53 12.54
CA LYS A 265 -28.85 7.00 13.59
C LYS A 265 -27.65 6.06 13.52
N GLU A 266 -26.61 6.51 12.83
CA GLU A 266 -25.23 6.23 13.20
C GLU A 266 -25.17 6.19 14.73
N PRO A 267 -24.50 5.23 15.39
CA PRO A 267 -24.41 5.23 16.85
C PRO A 267 -24.02 6.63 17.30
N GLN A 268 -25.01 7.37 17.82
CA GLN A 268 -24.79 8.67 18.41
C GLN A 268 -24.05 8.35 19.70
N MET A 269 -22.73 8.32 19.62
CA MET A 269 -21.93 8.77 20.75
C MET A 269 -22.53 10.13 21.14
N PRO A 270 -22.92 10.32 22.41
CA PRO A 270 -23.36 11.62 22.87
C PRO A 270 -22.27 12.62 22.52
N TRP A 271 -22.61 13.56 21.63
CA TRP A 271 -21.81 14.75 21.42
C TRP A 271 -21.96 15.57 22.69
N SER A 272 -21.10 15.30 23.66
CA SER A 272 -20.94 16.15 24.83
C SER A 272 -19.45 16.26 25.12
N ILE A 273 -18.72 16.83 24.16
CA ILE A 273 -17.73 17.82 24.58
C ILE A 273 -18.60 18.95 25.13
N ASN A 274 -18.35 19.43 26.35
CA ASN A 274 -18.99 20.64 26.85
C ASN A 274 -18.60 21.77 25.87
N GLN A 275 -19.47 21.99 24.89
CA GLN A 275 -19.16 22.71 23.66
C GLN A 275 -18.96 24.21 23.92
N GLU A 276 -19.39 24.69 25.08
CA GLU A 276 -19.37 26.11 25.44
C GLU A 276 -17.96 26.63 25.76
N ASP A 277 -17.02 25.80 26.25
CA ASP A 277 -15.67 26.25 26.60
C ASP A 277 -14.64 26.11 25.45
N PHE A 278 -14.97 25.39 24.37
CA PHE A 278 -14.02 25.00 23.32
C PHE A 278 -14.40 25.50 21.92
N SER A 279 -15.48 26.27 21.80
CA SER A 279 -15.99 26.83 20.54
C SER A 279 -15.60 28.30 20.41
N PHE A 280 -15.06 28.67 19.25
CA PHE A 280 -14.89 30.06 18.85
C PHE A 280 -16.01 30.45 17.89
N ASP A 281 -16.50 31.69 17.99
CA ASP A 281 -17.34 32.27 16.95
C ASP A 281 -16.48 32.68 15.73
N LEU A 282 -17.07 32.63 14.54
CA LEU A 282 -16.36 32.92 13.29
C LEU A 282 -15.83 34.35 13.24
N TRP A 283 -16.58 35.30 13.82
CA TRP A 283 -16.24 36.71 13.83
C TRP A 283 -14.95 36.99 14.59
N THR A 284 -14.77 36.38 15.76
CA THR A 284 -13.56 36.44 16.57
C THR A 284 -12.36 35.93 15.78
N LEU A 285 -12.50 34.83 15.05
CA LEU A 285 -11.41 34.29 14.22
C LEU A 285 -11.13 35.13 12.97
N GLN A 286 -12.15 35.75 12.38
CA GLN A 286 -11.97 36.72 11.31
C GLN A 286 -11.18 37.93 11.80
N ILE A 287 -11.53 38.53 12.93
CA ILE A 287 -10.76 39.64 13.51
C ILE A 287 -9.32 39.19 13.81
N ALA A 288 -9.16 38.04 14.46
CA ALA A 288 -7.85 37.55 14.88
C ALA A 288 -6.90 37.31 13.69
N THR A 289 -7.43 36.94 12.52
CA THR A 289 -6.65 36.60 11.31
C THR A 289 -6.64 37.72 10.26
N ASP A 290 -7.18 38.90 10.58
CA ASP A 290 -7.40 39.99 9.61
C ASP A 290 -8.21 39.52 8.38
N ASN A 291 -9.34 38.88 8.66
CA ASN A 291 -10.23 38.25 7.69
C ASN A 291 -9.52 37.22 6.79
N PHE A 292 -8.67 36.37 7.38
CA PHE A 292 -7.86 35.38 6.67
C PHE A 292 -6.97 36.00 5.58
N ASP A 293 -6.37 37.17 5.85
CA ASP A 293 -5.46 37.84 4.91
C ASP A 293 -4.28 36.92 4.53
N GLU A 294 -3.91 36.91 3.26
CA GLU A 294 -2.82 36.09 2.73
C GLU A 294 -1.47 36.39 3.40
N ARG A 295 -1.25 37.59 3.93
CA ARG A 295 -0.04 37.94 4.70
C ARG A 295 0.09 37.13 5.99
N ASN A 296 -1.03 36.68 6.54
CA ASN A 296 -1.08 35.86 7.74
C ASN A 296 -0.97 34.36 7.42
N LYS A 297 -0.87 33.96 6.15
CA LYS A 297 -0.77 32.56 5.76
C LYS A 297 0.54 31.93 6.24
N LEU A 298 0.40 30.85 7.00
CA LEU A 298 1.50 30.04 7.52
C LEU A 298 1.82 28.86 6.60
N GLY A 299 0.84 28.34 5.88
CA GLY A 299 1.03 27.23 4.96
C GLY A 299 -0.29 26.76 4.34
N GLU A 300 -0.19 25.96 3.30
CA GLU A 300 -1.31 25.34 2.60
C GLU A 300 -0.94 23.92 2.18
N GLY A 301 -1.88 22.98 2.34
CA GLY A 301 -1.71 21.60 1.91
C GLY A 301 -3.05 20.93 1.62
N GLY A 302 -3.03 19.61 1.41
CA GLY A 302 -4.23 18.83 1.07
C GLY A 302 -5.37 18.88 2.10
N PHE A 303 -5.06 19.36 3.31
CA PHE A 303 -5.99 19.47 4.44
C PHE A 303 -6.51 20.90 4.70
N GLY A 304 -6.13 21.86 3.84
CA GLY A 304 -6.57 23.25 3.95
C GLY A 304 -5.45 24.26 4.16
N VAL A 305 -5.83 25.50 4.46
CA VAL A 305 -4.92 26.64 4.64
C VAL A 305 -4.81 26.98 6.11
N VAL A 306 -3.61 27.29 6.58
CA VAL A 306 -3.34 27.68 7.96
C VAL A 306 -2.97 29.15 8.01
N TYR A 307 -3.64 29.91 8.88
CA TYR A 307 -3.40 31.34 9.10
C TYR A 307 -2.88 31.59 10.51
N LYS A 308 -1.98 32.56 10.67
CA LYS A 308 -1.63 33.13 11.96
C LYS A 308 -2.75 34.05 12.41
N GLY A 309 -3.09 33.99 13.69
CA GLY A 309 -3.99 34.96 14.30
C GLY A 309 -3.50 35.41 15.66
N THR A 310 -4.05 36.51 16.14
CA THR A 310 -3.86 36.99 17.52
C THR A 310 -5.23 37.25 18.13
N LEU A 311 -5.56 36.53 19.21
CA LEU A 311 -6.80 36.71 19.95
C LEU A 311 -6.82 38.05 20.70
N PRO A 312 -7.99 38.56 21.14
CA PRO A 312 -8.09 39.85 21.84
C PRO A 312 -7.27 39.94 23.14
N ASP A 313 -6.98 38.80 23.78
CA ASP A 313 -6.13 38.69 24.96
C ASP A 313 -4.63 38.69 24.64
N GLY A 314 -4.26 38.81 23.37
CA GLY A 314 -2.88 38.78 22.88
C GLY A 314 -2.34 37.39 22.59
N GLN A 315 -3.11 36.32 22.83
CA GLN A 315 -2.65 34.97 22.56
C GLN A 315 -2.49 34.74 21.05
N GLN A 316 -1.29 34.32 20.64
CA GLN A 316 -1.04 33.93 19.25
C GLN A 316 -1.58 32.52 18.98
N ILE A 317 -2.29 32.39 17.86
CA ILE A 317 -2.95 31.15 17.43
C ILE A 317 -2.63 30.82 15.97
N ALA A 318 -2.80 29.55 15.62
CA ALA A 318 -2.80 29.08 14.25
C ALA A 318 -4.20 28.54 13.90
N VAL A 319 -4.84 29.13 12.89
CA VAL A 319 -6.20 28.77 12.46
C VAL A 319 -6.11 27.96 11.17
N LYS A 320 -6.36 26.66 11.26
CA LYS A 320 -6.44 25.75 10.10
C LYS A 320 -7.87 25.77 9.55
N ARG A 321 -8.04 26.37 8.38
CA ARG A 321 -9.29 26.43 7.63
C ARG A 321 -9.38 25.24 6.68
N LEU A 322 -10.28 24.31 6.98
CA LEU A 322 -10.43 23.07 6.21
C LEU A 322 -11.15 23.32 4.89
N SER A 323 -10.73 22.64 3.83
CA SER A 323 -11.30 22.80 2.48
C SER A 323 -12.81 22.51 2.42
N HIS A 324 -13.55 23.34 1.66
CA HIS A 324 -15.01 23.23 1.50
C HIS A 324 -15.48 22.00 0.71
N CYS A 325 -14.59 21.35 -0.07
CA CYS A 325 -15.01 20.45 -1.16
C CYS A 325 -14.99 18.94 -0.85
N SER A 326 -14.82 18.50 0.40
CA SER A 326 -14.77 17.04 0.67
C SER A 326 -15.55 16.59 1.90
N LYS A 327 -16.24 15.44 1.77
CA LYS A 327 -16.75 14.65 2.91
C LYS A 327 -15.63 14.24 3.88
N GLN A 328 -14.39 14.28 3.41
CA GLN A 328 -13.19 13.97 4.16
C GLN A 328 -12.84 15.07 5.18
N GLY A 329 -12.91 16.35 4.83
CA GLY A 329 -12.59 17.45 5.74
C GLY A 329 -13.47 17.50 6.99
N LEU A 330 -14.76 17.12 6.88
CA LEU A 330 -15.63 17.00 8.05
C LEU A 330 -15.22 15.84 8.97
N ASN A 331 -14.81 14.70 8.40
CA ASN A 331 -14.37 13.54 9.20
C ASN A 331 -13.00 13.81 9.86
N GLU A 332 -12.11 14.52 9.18
CA GLU A 332 -10.84 14.99 9.75
C GLU A 332 -11.07 15.99 10.88
N LEU A 333 -11.97 16.96 10.70
CA LEU A 333 -12.37 17.88 11.79
C LEU A 333 -12.86 17.11 13.01
N LYS A 334 -13.74 16.12 12.81
CA LYS A 334 -14.26 15.29 13.90
C LYS A 334 -13.15 14.50 14.57
N ASN A 335 -12.25 13.87 13.79
CA ASN A 335 -11.13 13.11 14.35
C ASN A 335 -10.19 14.04 15.14
N GLU A 336 -9.73 15.15 14.56
CA GLU A 336 -8.82 16.09 15.23
C GLU A 336 -9.47 16.69 16.48
N ALA A 337 -10.73 17.14 16.42
CA ALA A 337 -11.41 17.71 17.57
C ALA A 337 -11.61 16.68 18.70
N ILE A 338 -11.99 15.43 18.40
CA ILE A 338 -12.24 14.40 19.42
C ILE A 338 -10.94 13.88 20.02
N LEU A 339 -9.89 13.69 19.19
CA LEU A 339 -8.63 13.12 19.63
C LEU A 339 -7.79 14.17 20.36
N VAL A 340 -7.54 15.32 19.73
CA VAL A 340 -6.60 16.31 20.27
C VAL A 340 -7.14 16.98 21.54
N SER A 341 -8.46 17.14 21.69
CA SER A 341 -9.05 17.65 22.94
C SER A 341 -8.80 16.75 24.16
N LYS A 342 -8.50 15.46 23.94
CA LYS A 342 -8.22 14.48 25.00
C LYS A 342 -6.74 14.26 25.24
N LEU A 343 -5.87 14.86 24.43
CA LEU A 343 -4.43 14.67 24.49
C LEU A 343 -3.77 15.88 25.13
N GLN A 344 -3.00 15.61 26.18
CA GLN A 344 -2.23 16.63 26.88
C GLN A 344 -0.82 16.10 27.11
N HIS A 345 0.11 16.54 26.26
CA HIS A 345 1.51 16.18 26.39
C HIS A 345 2.38 17.27 25.74
N LYS A 346 3.55 17.56 26.33
CA LYS A 346 4.44 18.64 25.86
C LYS A 346 4.91 18.47 24.41
N ASN A 347 4.97 17.22 23.93
CA ASN A 347 5.40 16.88 22.58
C ASN A 347 4.25 16.62 21.59
N LEU A 348 3.03 17.00 21.93
CA LEU A 348 1.88 17.00 21.02
C LEU A 348 1.37 18.44 20.85
N ILE A 349 0.83 18.75 19.67
CA ILE A 349 0.22 20.07 19.42
C ILE A 349 -1.07 20.20 20.25
N ARG A 350 -1.24 21.35 20.91
CA ARG A 350 -2.45 21.64 21.67
C ARG A 350 -3.51 22.30 20.79
N LEU A 351 -4.68 21.68 20.71
CA LEU A 351 -5.87 22.31 20.17
C LEU A 351 -6.42 23.28 21.22
N VAL A 352 -6.64 24.52 20.82
CA VAL A 352 -7.19 25.62 21.64
C VAL A 352 -8.70 25.65 21.52
N GLY A 353 -9.24 25.39 20.34
CA GLY A 353 -10.68 25.35 20.10
C GLY A 353 -11.04 25.03 18.66
N VAL A 354 -12.34 25.07 18.36
CA VAL A 354 -12.89 24.80 17.03
C VAL A 354 -13.95 25.85 16.66
N CYS A 355 -14.18 26.06 15.37
CA CYS A 355 -15.31 26.85 14.88
C CYS A 355 -16.01 26.11 13.75
N VAL A 356 -17.32 25.95 13.88
CA VAL A 356 -18.19 25.33 12.87
C VAL A 356 -19.43 26.20 12.68
N GLU A 357 -19.30 27.23 11.85
CA GLU A 357 -20.35 28.22 11.57
C GLU A 357 -20.42 28.50 10.07
N ASN A 358 -21.60 28.78 9.53
CA ASN A 358 -21.76 29.21 8.12
C ASN A 358 -21.02 28.33 7.09
N GLN A 359 -20.96 27.01 7.33
CA GLN A 359 -20.22 26.00 6.55
C GLN A 359 -18.68 26.03 6.68
N GLU A 360 -18.13 27.02 7.38
CA GLU A 360 -16.73 27.06 7.80
C GLU A 360 -16.43 25.96 8.82
N LYS A 361 -15.22 25.43 8.73
CA LYS A 361 -14.70 24.35 9.56
C LYS A 361 -13.28 24.70 9.92
N LEU A 362 -13.11 25.31 11.09
CA LEU A 362 -11.84 25.86 11.55
C LEU A 362 -11.37 25.11 12.79
N LEU A 363 -10.08 24.81 12.82
CA LEU A 363 -9.38 24.27 13.99
C LEU A 363 -8.36 25.30 14.45
N VAL A 364 -8.39 25.62 15.75
CA VAL A 364 -7.55 26.65 16.36
C VAL A 364 -6.50 25.99 17.22
N TYR A 365 -5.23 26.16 16.88
CA TYR A 365 -4.07 25.58 17.56
C TYR A 365 -3.23 26.66 18.23
N GLU A 366 -2.39 26.25 19.19
CA GLU A 366 -1.28 27.09 19.64
C GLU A 366 -0.34 27.43 18.48
N TYR A 367 0.16 28.66 18.44
CA TYR A 367 1.06 29.10 17.38
C TYR A 367 2.47 28.51 17.54
N MET A 368 3.02 28.01 16.43
CA MET A 368 4.36 27.43 16.35
C MET A 368 5.30 28.34 15.54
N PRO A 369 6.18 29.12 16.18
CA PRO A 369 6.98 30.15 15.52
C PRO A 369 8.04 29.58 14.56
N ASN A 370 8.59 28.40 14.88
CA ASN A 370 9.61 27.73 14.08
C ASN A 370 9.02 26.80 13.01
N ARG A 371 7.70 26.85 12.79
CA ARG A 371 6.96 26.07 11.78
C ARG A 371 7.26 24.56 11.86
N SER A 372 7.15 23.85 10.75
CA SER A 372 7.42 22.42 10.65
C SER A 372 8.90 22.12 10.48
N LEU A 373 9.35 20.98 11.02
CA LEU A 373 10.74 20.53 11.01
C LEU A 373 11.32 20.47 9.59
N ASP A 374 10.51 20.09 8.61
CA ASP A 374 10.95 19.98 7.21
C ASP A 374 11.41 21.32 6.60
N THR A 375 10.84 22.44 7.07
CA THR A 375 11.21 23.80 6.61
C THR A 375 12.59 24.25 7.07
N ILE A 376 13.15 23.58 8.07
CA ILE A 376 14.49 23.84 8.60
C ILE A 376 15.44 22.73 8.15
N LEU A 377 15.03 21.46 8.29
CA LEU A 377 15.89 20.30 8.07
C LEU A 377 16.35 20.14 6.62
N PHE A 378 15.49 20.47 5.65
CA PHE A 378 15.79 20.30 4.21
C PHE A 378 16.16 21.60 3.51
N ASP A 379 16.21 22.71 4.24
CA ASP A 379 16.71 23.99 3.75
C ASP A 379 18.23 24.02 3.92
N THR A 380 18.97 24.29 2.84
CA THR A 380 20.43 24.17 2.81
C THR A 380 21.15 25.08 3.80
N ASP A 381 20.56 26.24 4.09
CA ASP A 381 21.13 27.25 4.97
C ASP A 381 20.64 27.05 6.40
N LYS A 382 19.33 26.90 6.60
CA LYS A 382 18.73 26.77 7.93
C LYS A 382 19.06 25.44 8.62
N ARG A 383 19.32 24.36 7.88
CA ARG A 383 19.65 23.05 8.50
C ARG A 383 20.90 23.10 9.39
N ARG A 384 21.78 24.08 9.18
CA ARG A 384 22.98 24.33 10.00
C ARG A 384 22.65 24.86 11.39
N GLU A 385 21.45 25.42 11.57
CA GLU A 385 20.95 25.87 12.88
C GLU A 385 20.59 24.69 13.79
N LEU A 386 20.30 23.52 13.20
CA LEU A 386 20.03 22.26 13.88
C LEU A 386 21.31 21.44 14.05
N ASP A 387 22.13 21.82 15.03
CA ASP A 387 23.23 20.99 15.52
C ASP A 387 22.74 19.64 16.09
N TRP A 388 23.68 18.74 16.38
CA TRP A 388 23.36 17.40 16.86
C TRP A 388 22.52 17.40 18.15
N GLU A 389 22.81 18.31 19.08
CA GLU A 389 22.09 18.38 20.36
C GLU A 389 20.62 18.73 20.15
N LYS A 390 20.33 19.70 19.28
CA LYS A 390 18.97 20.05 18.88
C LYS A 390 18.27 18.91 18.14
N ARG A 391 18.95 18.27 17.17
CA ARG A 391 18.38 17.12 16.43
C ARG A 391 18.07 15.95 17.36
N PHE A 392 18.95 15.66 18.32
CA PHE A 392 18.73 14.63 19.33
C PHE A 392 17.58 14.99 20.28
N LYS A 393 17.46 16.25 20.71
CA LYS A 393 16.29 16.75 21.47
C LYS A 393 15.00 16.57 20.68
N ILE A 394 15.02 16.82 19.37
CA ILE A 394 13.87 16.62 18.48
C ILE A 394 13.52 15.12 18.39
N ILE A 395 14.48 14.25 18.10
CA ILE A 395 14.25 12.79 18.02
C ILE A 395 13.64 12.25 19.32
N THR A 396 14.25 12.59 20.46
CA THR A 396 13.77 12.13 21.77
C THR A 396 12.41 12.71 22.16
N GLY A 397 12.12 13.96 21.78
CA GLY A 397 10.81 14.56 21.99
C GLY A 397 9.71 13.90 21.16
N ILE A 398 9.99 13.57 19.89
CA ILE A 398 9.05 12.84 19.04
C ILE A 398 8.80 11.43 19.60
N ALA A 399 9.86 10.71 20.01
CA ALA A 399 9.73 9.39 20.63
C ALA A 399 8.79 9.41 21.83
N ARG A 400 8.99 10.37 22.76
CA ARG A 400 8.12 10.56 23.94
C ARG A 400 6.69 10.90 23.57
N GLY A 401 6.48 11.76 22.58
CA GLY A 401 5.13 12.08 22.09
C GLY A 401 4.42 10.85 21.52
N LEU A 402 5.13 10.01 20.77
CA LEU A 402 4.57 8.80 20.16
C LEU A 402 4.34 7.68 21.18
N GLU A 403 5.27 7.50 22.12
CA GLU A 403 5.13 6.61 23.28
C GLU A 403 3.89 6.97 24.09
N TYR A 404 3.67 8.26 24.35
CA TYR A 404 2.45 8.71 25.02
C TYR A 404 1.19 8.28 24.26
N LEU A 405 1.12 8.48 22.93
CA LEU A 405 -0.04 8.08 22.11
C LEU A 405 -0.31 6.57 22.11
N HIS A 406 0.75 5.76 22.22
CA HIS A 406 0.67 4.31 22.05
C HIS A 406 0.52 3.55 23.36
N GLU A 407 1.15 4.04 24.43
CA GLU A 407 1.38 3.26 25.67
C GLU A 407 0.89 3.97 26.93
N GLU A 408 0.95 5.30 27.02
CA GLU A 408 0.63 6.03 28.27
C GLU A 408 -0.75 6.71 28.27
N SER A 409 -1.29 7.06 27.09
CA SER A 409 -2.58 7.69 27.00
C SER A 409 -3.70 6.72 27.32
N ARG A 410 -4.76 7.21 27.98
CA ARG A 410 -5.96 6.42 28.31
C ARG A 410 -6.57 5.74 27.07
N LEU A 411 -6.45 6.38 25.91
CA LEU A 411 -6.88 5.84 24.63
C LEU A 411 -5.62 5.58 23.80
N LYS A 412 -5.44 4.36 23.31
CA LYS A 412 -4.36 4.05 22.36
C LYS A 412 -4.70 4.66 20.99
N ILE A 413 -3.81 5.48 20.46
CA ILE A 413 -4.02 6.25 19.23
C ILE A 413 -2.90 5.95 18.25
N ILE A 414 -3.25 5.64 17.00
CA ILE A 414 -2.29 5.48 15.91
C ILE A 414 -2.41 6.70 15.00
N HIS A 415 -1.28 7.37 14.76
CA HIS A 415 -1.19 8.63 14.02
C HIS A 415 -1.40 8.43 12.51
N ARG A 416 -0.74 7.43 11.91
CA ARG A 416 -0.82 7.02 10.48
C ARG A 416 -0.24 7.97 9.43
N ASP A 417 0.09 9.22 9.79
CA ASP A 417 0.79 10.17 8.90
C ASP A 417 1.95 10.90 9.60
N LEU A 418 2.82 10.15 10.29
CA LEU A 418 4.00 10.72 10.93
C LEU A 418 5.10 11.02 9.89
N LYS A 419 5.51 12.29 9.78
CA LYS A 419 6.52 12.79 8.83
C LYS A 419 7.09 14.12 9.31
N ALA A 420 8.21 14.57 8.73
CA ALA A 420 8.85 15.83 9.13
C ALA A 420 7.93 17.06 9.01
N ASN A 421 7.03 17.09 8.02
CA ASN A 421 6.02 18.14 7.84
C ASN A 421 5.02 18.23 9.00
N ASN A 422 4.76 17.11 9.68
CA ASN A 422 3.79 17.04 10.76
C ASN A 422 4.45 17.19 12.16
N ILE A 423 5.74 17.52 12.21
CA ILE A 423 6.44 17.87 13.45
C ILE A 423 6.63 19.38 13.49
N LEU A 424 5.88 20.06 14.35
CA LEU A 424 6.02 21.50 14.56
C LEU A 424 7.02 21.80 15.66
N LEU A 425 7.60 22.99 15.64
CA LEU A 425 8.62 23.43 16.58
C LEU A 425 8.18 24.70 17.30
N ASP A 426 8.21 24.65 18.63
CA ASP A 426 7.98 25.82 19.47
C ASP A 426 9.22 26.74 19.55
N TYR A 427 9.16 27.81 20.35
CA TYR A 427 10.26 28.77 20.53
C TYR A 427 11.58 28.11 20.95
N ASP A 428 11.52 27.02 21.73
CA ASP A 428 12.69 26.31 22.26
C ASP A 428 13.11 25.13 21.38
N LEU A 429 12.60 25.05 20.15
CA LEU A 429 12.76 23.93 19.23
C LEU A 429 12.29 22.59 19.83
N THR A 430 11.33 22.64 20.75
CA THR A 430 10.69 21.42 21.27
C THR A 430 9.71 20.90 20.22
N PRO A 431 9.80 19.61 19.83
CA PRO A 431 8.94 19.06 18.80
C PRO A 431 7.54 18.80 19.33
N LYS A 432 6.54 19.10 18.50
CA LYS A 432 5.13 18.83 18.72
C LYS A 432 4.55 18.08 17.52
N ILE A 433 4.10 16.84 17.75
CA ILE A 433 3.40 16.05 16.75
C ILE A 433 2.03 16.68 16.46
N SER A 434 1.71 16.86 15.19
CA SER A 434 0.51 17.53 14.69
C SER A 434 -0.16 16.74 13.56
N ASP A 435 -1.33 17.22 13.10
CA ASP A 435 -2.11 16.67 11.98
C ASP A 435 -2.71 15.27 12.25
N PHE A 436 -3.63 15.22 13.22
CA PHE A 436 -4.33 14.00 13.63
C PHE A 436 -5.53 13.64 12.75
N GLY A 437 -5.70 14.27 11.57
CA GLY A 437 -6.85 14.04 10.69
C GLY A 437 -7.06 12.58 10.29
N LEU A 438 -5.96 11.83 10.14
CA LEU A 438 -5.95 10.41 9.80
C LEU A 438 -5.88 9.48 11.01
N ALA A 439 -5.68 10.03 12.22
CA ALA A 439 -5.45 9.26 13.42
C ALA A 439 -6.68 8.42 13.80
N LYS A 440 -6.44 7.29 14.45
CA LYS A 440 -7.48 6.33 14.83
C LYS A 440 -7.30 5.83 16.26
N LEU A 441 -8.42 5.71 16.96
CA LEU A 441 -8.51 4.99 18.23
C LEU A 441 -8.32 3.51 17.99
N PHE A 442 -7.60 2.87 18.89
CA PHE A 442 -7.26 1.47 18.84
C PHE A 442 -7.74 0.80 20.14
N GLY A 443 -8.56 -0.25 20.02
CA GLY A 443 -9.07 -0.99 21.18
C GLY A 443 -7.97 -1.82 21.86
N GLU A 444 -8.12 -2.10 23.15
CA GLU A 444 -7.11 -2.84 23.94
C GLU A 444 -6.86 -4.28 23.42
N ASP A 445 -7.85 -4.91 22.78
CA ASP A 445 -7.80 -6.32 22.35
C ASP A 445 -7.37 -6.55 20.89
N GLN A 446 -7.06 -5.51 20.13
CA GLN A 446 -6.69 -5.65 18.70
C GLN A 446 -5.17 -5.59 18.55
N SER A 447 -4.58 -6.43 17.69
CA SER A 447 -3.12 -6.39 17.40
C SER A 447 -2.80 -5.50 16.20
N HIS A 448 -3.76 -5.32 15.30
CA HIS A 448 -3.72 -4.43 14.13
C HIS A 448 -5.16 -4.14 13.66
N ILE A 449 -5.36 -3.05 12.90
CA ILE A 449 -6.63 -2.70 12.25
C ILE A 449 -6.44 -2.73 10.73
N VAL A 450 -7.42 -3.27 10.02
CA VAL A 450 -7.46 -3.31 8.55
C VAL A 450 -8.39 -2.20 8.05
N THR A 451 -7.91 -1.30 7.19
CA THR A 451 -8.71 -0.18 6.64
C THR A 451 -8.81 -0.21 5.13
N LYS A 452 -10.04 -0.10 4.61
CA LYS A 452 -10.36 0.04 3.18
C LYS A 452 -9.74 1.25 2.49
N ARG A 453 -9.36 2.26 3.28
CA ARG A 453 -8.77 3.50 2.80
C ARG A 453 -7.37 3.66 3.38
N VAL A 454 -6.37 3.28 2.58
CA VAL A 454 -4.98 3.63 2.82
C VAL A 454 -4.83 5.12 2.60
N ALA A 455 -4.33 5.82 3.60
CA ALA A 455 -4.11 7.26 3.59
C ALA A 455 -2.89 7.58 4.44
N GLY A 456 -2.05 8.47 3.96
CA GLY A 456 -0.76 8.78 4.57
C GLY A 456 0.24 9.14 3.48
N THR A 457 1.47 9.41 3.89
CA THR A 457 2.51 9.91 2.99
C THR A 457 3.42 8.77 2.53
N TYR A 458 3.54 8.59 1.22
CA TYR A 458 4.49 7.63 0.63
C TYR A 458 5.92 7.91 1.14
N GLY A 459 6.75 6.86 1.26
CA GLY A 459 8.08 6.93 1.88
C GLY A 459 8.08 6.79 3.40
N TYR A 460 6.99 7.14 4.08
CA TYR A 460 6.84 6.96 5.54
C TYR A 460 5.93 5.78 5.91
N MET A 461 5.07 5.34 4.99
CA MET A 461 4.14 4.25 5.24
C MET A 461 4.88 2.91 5.37
N ALA A 462 4.57 2.18 6.44
CA ALA A 462 5.02 0.81 6.62
C ALA A 462 4.50 -0.12 5.50
N PRO A 463 5.26 -1.15 5.09
CA PRO A 463 4.88 -2.02 3.99
C PRO A 463 3.53 -2.70 4.19
N GLU A 464 3.26 -3.22 5.38
CA GLU A 464 1.98 -3.88 5.68
C GLU A 464 0.79 -2.90 5.60
N TYR A 465 1.03 -1.62 5.89
CA TYR A 465 0.01 -0.58 5.80
C TYR A 465 -0.18 -0.12 4.35
N ALA A 466 0.90 0.13 3.62
CA ALA A 466 0.86 0.54 2.23
C ALA A 466 0.28 -0.55 1.32
N MET A 467 0.65 -1.81 1.55
CA MET A 467 0.30 -2.93 0.69
C MET A 467 -1.04 -3.57 1.07
N PHE A 468 -1.34 -3.70 2.37
CA PHE A 468 -2.51 -4.44 2.85
C PHE A 468 -3.50 -3.59 3.65
N GLY A 469 -3.24 -2.29 3.83
CA GLY A 469 -4.07 -1.42 4.67
C GLY A 469 -4.09 -1.84 6.14
N GLN A 470 -3.11 -2.63 6.58
CA GLN A 470 -2.98 -3.05 7.97
C GLN A 470 -2.18 -1.99 8.72
N PHE A 471 -2.79 -1.28 9.66
CA PHE A 471 -2.06 -0.36 10.52
C PHE A 471 -2.13 -0.80 11.97
N SER A 472 -1.03 -0.56 12.67
CA SER A 472 -0.90 -0.77 14.11
C SER A 472 0.03 0.31 14.67
N VAL A 473 0.25 0.27 15.98
CA VAL A 473 1.33 1.06 16.61
C VAL A 473 2.69 0.81 15.94
N LYS A 474 2.92 -0.39 15.38
CA LYS A 474 4.15 -0.74 14.66
C LYS A 474 4.28 -0.05 13.30
N SER A 475 3.18 0.41 12.72
CA SER A 475 3.22 1.16 11.47
C SER A 475 3.71 2.60 11.72
N ASP A 476 3.31 3.20 12.84
CA ASP A 476 3.87 4.47 13.32
C ASP A 476 5.35 4.34 13.74
N VAL A 477 5.75 3.21 14.35
CA VAL A 477 7.17 2.90 14.65
C VAL A 477 8.01 2.96 13.37
N PHE A 478 7.52 2.36 12.27
CA PHE A 478 8.19 2.39 10.97
C PHE A 478 8.36 3.83 10.47
N SER A 479 7.28 4.62 10.47
CA SER A 479 7.33 6.02 10.06
C SER A 479 8.31 6.84 10.92
N PHE A 480 8.38 6.54 12.23
CA PHE A 480 9.35 7.17 13.12
C PHE A 480 10.80 6.79 12.79
N GLY A 481 11.06 5.53 12.45
CA GLY A 481 12.37 5.09 11.97
C GLY A 481 12.84 5.85 10.73
N VAL A 482 11.96 6.01 9.73
CA VAL A 482 12.22 6.84 8.54
C VAL A 482 12.55 8.28 8.95
N LEU A 483 11.75 8.87 9.85
CA LEU A 483 11.93 10.24 10.32
C LEU A 483 13.27 10.45 11.06
N ILE A 484 13.73 9.48 11.87
CA ILE A 484 15.07 9.55 12.48
C ILE A 484 16.15 9.61 11.39
N LEU A 485 16.05 8.77 10.35
CA LEU A 485 17.02 8.77 9.26
C LEU A 485 17.02 10.10 8.50
N GLU A 486 15.86 10.72 8.26
CA GLU A 486 15.80 12.06 7.68
C GLU A 486 16.51 13.10 8.56
N ILE A 487 16.25 13.06 9.88
CA ILE A 487 16.86 14.00 10.83
C ILE A 487 18.39 13.84 10.86
N VAL A 488 18.91 12.61 10.86
CA VAL A 488 20.35 12.37 10.94
C VAL A 488 21.06 12.68 9.61
N THR A 489 20.44 12.38 8.47
CA THR A 489 21.06 12.55 7.14
C THR A 489 20.82 13.93 6.53
N GLY A 490 19.80 14.65 6.99
CA GLY A 490 19.32 15.90 6.35
C GLY A 490 18.76 15.66 4.94
N LYS A 491 18.40 14.43 4.59
CA LYS A 491 17.88 14.02 3.28
C LYS A 491 16.42 13.61 3.42
N ARG A 492 15.61 13.89 2.39
CA ARG A 492 14.21 13.47 2.33
C ARG A 492 14.12 11.96 2.09
N SER A 493 13.08 11.32 2.59
CA SER A 493 12.82 9.89 2.38
C SER A 493 12.65 9.54 0.90
N MET A 494 11.96 10.42 0.16
CA MET A 494 11.76 10.32 -1.30
C MET A 494 12.55 11.45 -1.98
N GLY A 495 13.64 11.10 -2.67
CA GLY A 495 14.47 12.04 -3.43
C GLY A 495 15.49 11.30 -4.31
N SER A 496 16.11 12.02 -5.26
CA SER A 496 17.20 11.46 -6.08
C SER A 496 18.52 11.67 -5.35
N TYR A 497 19.19 10.58 -4.98
CA TYR A 497 20.44 10.59 -4.22
C TYR A 497 21.52 9.81 -4.98
N GLY A 498 22.09 10.43 -6.01
CA GLY A 498 23.20 9.87 -6.79
C GLY A 498 23.64 10.76 -7.96
N ASP A 499 24.87 10.56 -8.44
CA ASP A 499 25.48 11.28 -9.58
C ASP A 499 25.03 10.72 -10.94
N HIS A 500 24.22 9.65 -10.94
CA HIS A 500 23.79 8.88 -12.11
C HIS A 500 22.32 8.45 -12.01
N ASP A 501 21.35 9.39 -12.00
CA ASP A 501 19.91 9.16 -12.28
C ASP A 501 19.26 7.87 -11.71
N GLN A 502 19.76 7.34 -10.58
CA GLN A 502 19.24 6.15 -9.91
C GLN A 502 18.43 6.60 -8.69
N TYR A 503 17.13 6.34 -8.75
CA TYR A 503 16.19 6.58 -7.65
C TYR A 503 16.45 5.60 -6.50
N PHE A 504 17.38 5.92 -5.60
CA PHE A 504 17.52 5.18 -4.34
C PHE A 504 16.60 5.78 -3.27
N SER A 505 15.81 4.93 -2.62
CA SER A 505 15.12 5.29 -1.38
C SER A 505 16.16 5.67 -0.31
N LEU A 506 15.85 6.61 0.59
CA LEU A 506 16.74 6.92 1.73
C LEU A 506 17.10 5.66 2.53
N LEU A 507 16.17 4.71 2.63
CA LEU A 507 16.40 3.43 3.29
C LEU A 507 17.48 2.60 2.60
N ASP A 508 17.48 2.54 1.26
CA ASP A 508 18.52 1.85 0.49
C ASP A 508 19.89 2.47 0.73
N LEU A 509 19.97 3.80 0.66
CA LEU A 509 21.23 4.54 0.84
C LEU A 509 21.82 4.25 2.23
N VAL A 510 21.01 4.42 3.27
CA VAL A 510 21.44 4.19 4.65
C VAL A 510 21.84 2.72 4.85
N TRP A 511 21.06 1.77 4.33
CA TRP A 511 21.34 0.34 4.46
C TRP A 511 22.65 -0.06 3.77
N GLN A 512 22.93 0.48 2.57
CA GLN A 512 24.19 0.23 1.87
C GLN A 512 25.40 0.74 2.66
N HIS A 513 25.33 1.97 3.18
CA HIS A 513 26.40 2.53 4.00
C HIS A 513 26.54 1.80 5.35
N TRP A 514 25.44 1.31 5.93
CA TRP A 514 25.47 0.49 7.14
C TRP A 514 26.25 -0.82 6.91
N ASN A 515 25.94 -1.56 5.84
CA ASN A 515 26.61 -2.83 5.53
C ASN A 515 28.08 -2.68 5.12
N ARG A 516 28.45 -1.53 4.56
CA ARG A 516 29.83 -1.22 4.17
C ARG A 516 30.65 -0.60 5.30
N GLU A 517 30.06 -0.44 6.48
CA GLU A 517 30.66 0.26 7.64
C GLU A 517 31.03 1.72 7.36
N THR A 518 30.42 2.35 6.34
CA THR A 518 30.64 3.74 5.93
C THR A 518 29.48 4.67 6.30
N ILE A 519 28.69 4.31 7.32
CA ILE A 519 27.45 5.02 7.71
C ILE A 519 27.62 6.52 7.94
N LEU A 520 28.80 6.97 8.37
CA LEU A 520 29.09 8.38 8.61
C LEU A 520 29.13 9.22 7.34
N GLU A 521 29.34 8.61 6.18
CA GLU A 521 29.28 9.30 4.88
C GLU A 521 27.84 9.67 4.51
N ALA A 522 26.86 8.95 5.05
CA ALA A 522 25.45 9.26 4.86
C ALA A 522 24.93 10.37 5.79
N VAL A 523 25.64 10.66 6.88
CA VAL A 523 25.26 11.65 7.90
C VAL A 523 25.40 13.06 7.35
N ASP A 524 24.51 13.96 7.78
CA ASP A 524 24.56 15.36 7.38
C ASP A 524 25.94 16.00 7.76
N PRO A 525 26.69 16.55 6.80
CA PRO A 525 27.96 17.24 7.08
C PRO A 525 27.83 18.43 8.04
N ALA A 526 26.63 19.02 8.17
CA ALA A 526 26.37 20.06 9.17
C ALA A 526 26.54 19.54 10.61
N LEU A 527 26.36 18.23 10.83
CA LEU A 527 26.50 17.61 12.15
C LEU A 527 27.94 17.28 12.50
N THR A 528 28.83 17.08 11.53
CA THR A 528 30.24 16.74 11.77
C THR A 528 31.07 17.99 12.07
N THR A 529 30.74 19.11 11.42
CA THR A 529 31.51 20.37 11.46
C THR A 529 31.22 21.24 12.70
N ALA A 530 30.04 21.13 13.32
CA ALA A 530 29.59 21.98 14.42
C ALA A 530 30.05 21.54 15.84
N THR A 531 30.90 20.51 15.96
CA THR A 531 30.94 19.67 17.17
C THR A 531 31.89 20.11 18.28
N GLY A 532 32.68 21.18 18.10
CA GLY A 532 33.43 21.85 19.18
C GLY A 532 34.17 20.91 20.16
N GLY A 533 34.71 19.78 19.69
CA GLY A 533 35.42 18.78 20.50
C GLY A 533 34.53 17.72 21.22
N ARG A 534 33.20 17.81 21.17
CA ARG A 534 32.26 16.83 21.77
C ARG A 534 31.92 15.64 20.86
N TRP A 535 32.51 15.59 19.67
CA TRP A 535 32.25 14.60 18.64
C TRP A 535 32.26 13.13 19.11
N PRO A 536 33.19 12.66 19.97
CA PRO A 536 33.22 11.24 20.35
C PRO A 536 31.95 10.76 21.09
N LEU A 537 31.41 11.58 22.00
CA LEU A 537 30.18 11.28 22.73
C LEU A 537 28.96 11.37 21.81
N GLN A 538 28.90 12.42 21.00
CA GLN A 538 27.81 12.68 20.06
C GLN A 538 27.76 11.60 18.97
N ARG A 539 28.91 11.11 18.49
CA ARG A 539 29.03 10.02 17.53
C ARG A 539 28.39 8.74 18.05
N GLY A 540 28.61 8.38 19.31
CA GLY A 540 28.01 7.19 19.92
C GLY A 540 26.48 7.27 19.93
N GLN A 541 25.92 8.41 20.36
CA GLN A 541 24.48 8.66 20.35
C GLN A 541 23.91 8.66 18.93
N LEU A 542 24.63 9.25 17.99
CA LEU A 542 24.24 9.32 16.58
C LEU A 542 24.16 7.93 15.96
N LEU A 543 25.20 7.12 16.12
CA LEU A 543 25.20 5.74 15.64
C LEU A 543 24.10 4.90 16.31
N GLY A 544 23.86 5.13 17.60
CA GLY A 544 22.74 4.51 18.31
C GLY A 544 21.37 4.89 17.72
N CYS A 545 21.16 6.16 17.36
CA CYS A 545 19.93 6.61 16.71
C CYS A 545 19.73 5.94 15.34
N ILE A 546 20.78 5.84 14.52
CA ILE A 546 20.71 5.16 13.22
C ILE A 546 20.40 3.67 13.41
N HIS A 547 21.06 3.01 14.36
CA HIS A 547 20.82 1.61 14.66
C HIS A 547 19.37 1.36 15.06
N VAL A 548 18.84 2.16 16.00
CA VAL A 548 17.45 2.07 16.44
C VAL A 548 16.49 2.37 15.28
N ALA A 549 16.81 3.36 14.44
CA ALA A 549 16.02 3.67 13.26
C ALA A 549 15.95 2.47 12.30
N LEU A 550 17.06 1.77 12.08
CA LEU A 550 17.09 0.54 11.28
C LEU A 550 16.24 -0.58 11.89
N LEU A 551 16.24 -0.75 13.22
CA LEU A 551 15.32 -1.68 13.90
C LEU A 551 13.84 -1.27 13.74
N CYS A 552 13.55 0.03 13.67
CA CYS A 552 12.19 0.52 13.47
C CYS A 552 11.65 0.28 12.05
N VAL A 553 12.51 0.25 11.01
CA VAL A 553 12.10 0.14 9.59
C VAL A 553 12.13 -1.29 9.03
N GLN A 554 12.08 -2.30 9.90
CA GLN A 554 12.04 -3.70 9.50
C GLN A 554 10.77 -4.04 8.72
N GLU A 555 10.88 -4.99 7.78
CA GLU A 555 9.76 -5.41 6.93
C GLU A 555 8.60 -5.98 7.76
N SER A 556 8.88 -6.94 8.64
CA SER A 556 7.85 -7.48 9.52
C SER A 556 7.55 -6.54 10.69
N PRO A 557 6.27 -6.27 11.01
CA PRO A 557 5.88 -5.53 12.20
C PRO A 557 6.30 -6.18 13.51
N SER A 558 6.49 -7.51 13.54
CA SER A 558 6.94 -8.25 14.73
C SER A 558 8.35 -7.84 15.17
N ASP A 559 9.20 -7.56 14.20
CA ASP A 559 10.64 -7.35 14.39
C ASP A 559 10.93 -5.90 14.81
N ARG A 560 9.93 -5.02 14.67
CA ARG A 560 10.03 -3.63 15.11
C ARG A 560 9.88 -3.54 16.62
N PRO A 561 10.73 -2.78 17.33
CA PRO A 561 10.61 -2.59 18.76
C PRO A 561 9.32 -1.84 19.16
N LYS A 562 8.93 -1.95 20.44
CA LYS A 562 7.91 -1.08 21.04
C LYS A 562 8.48 0.33 21.27
N LEU A 563 7.61 1.34 21.36
CA LEU A 563 8.06 2.73 21.50
C LEU A 563 8.78 2.98 22.83
N SER A 564 8.33 2.36 23.92
CA SER A 564 9.05 2.41 25.21
C SER A 564 10.47 1.84 25.13
N ALA A 565 10.65 0.75 24.39
CA ALA A 565 11.96 0.20 24.11
C ALA A 565 12.78 1.16 23.24
N VAL A 566 12.20 1.75 22.20
CA VAL A 566 12.85 2.75 21.34
C VAL A 566 13.34 3.95 22.15
N THR A 567 12.49 4.54 22.99
CA THR A 567 12.86 5.66 23.88
C THR A 567 14.03 5.27 24.80
N THR A 568 13.97 4.07 25.38
CA THR A 568 15.03 3.55 26.26
C THR A 568 16.34 3.33 25.50
N MET A 569 16.30 2.79 24.28
CA MET A 569 17.49 2.54 23.46
C MET A 569 18.13 3.84 22.95
N ILE A 570 17.34 4.87 22.63
CA ILE A 570 17.85 6.17 22.17
C ILE A 570 18.50 6.94 23.33
N VAL A 571 17.93 6.88 24.53
CA VAL A 571 18.44 7.60 25.71
C VAL A 571 19.54 6.81 26.45
N GLY A 572 19.45 5.48 26.44
CA GLY A 572 20.33 4.57 27.14
C GLY A 572 21.67 4.33 26.42
N SER A 573 22.74 4.18 27.19
CA SER A 573 24.06 3.81 26.69
C SER A 573 24.23 2.29 26.74
N ARG A 574 24.47 1.67 25.57
CA ARG A 574 25.04 0.31 25.40
C ARG A 574 24.27 -0.88 26.02
N ALA A 575 22.96 -0.99 25.75
CA ALA A 575 22.41 -2.35 25.69
C ALA A 575 22.98 -3.04 24.44
N SER A 576 23.30 -4.33 24.53
CA SER A 576 23.68 -5.14 23.35
C SER A 576 22.45 -5.28 22.46
N LEU A 577 22.25 -4.31 21.57
CA LEU A 577 21.15 -4.31 20.62
C LEU A 577 21.40 -5.38 19.55
N GLU A 578 20.35 -6.13 19.20
CA GLU A 578 20.43 -7.09 18.11
C GLU A 578 20.78 -6.36 16.80
N PRO A 579 21.65 -6.92 15.95
CA PRO A 579 21.98 -6.30 14.69
C PRO A 579 20.72 -6.17 13.81
N PRO A 580 20.46 -5.00 13.21
CA PRO A 580 19.29 -4.83 12.36
C PRO A 580 19.43 -5.72 11.11
N SER A 581 18.33 -6.35 10.71
CA SER A 581 18.20 -6.95 9.39
C SER A 581 17.87 -5.91 8.33
N ARG A 582 17.79 -6.35 7.07
CA ARG A 582 17.54 -5.47 5.95
C ARG A 582 16.17 -4.79 6.04
N PRO A 583 16.10 -3.45 5.95
CA PRO A 583 14.84 -2.70 5.94
C PRO A 583 13.93 -3.09 4.78
N ALA A 584 12.63 -2.82 4.97
CA ALA A 584 11.65 -2.90 3.90
C ALA A 584 12.03 -2.01 2.70
N PHE A 585 11.52 -2.35 1.51
CA PHE A 585 11.69 -1.58 0.27
C PHE A 585 13.12 -1.43 -0.25
N CYS A 586 14.12 -2.05 0.37
CA CYS A 586 15.46 -2.03 -0.19
C CYS A 586 15.57 -2.97 -1.41
N ALA A 587 16.37 -2.65 -2.44
CA ALA A 587 16.59 -3.53 -3.61
C ALA A 587 17.44 -4.76 -3.25
N ARG A 588 17.12 -5.96 -3.78
CA ARG A 588 17.93 -7.17 -3.51
C ARG A 588 19.32 -6.98 -4.13
N PRO A 589 20.42 -7.10 -3.37
CA PRO A 589 21.71 -7.21 -4.00
C PRO A 589 21.70 -8.49 -4.88
N PRO A 590 22.28 -8.46 -6.08
CA PRO A 590 22.56 -9.67 -6.82
C PRO A 590 23.64 -10.44 -6.04
N ASP A 591 23.26 -11.42 -5.21
CA ASP A 591 24.23 -12.16 -4.41
C ASP A 591 25.09 -13.11 -5.27
N ALA A 592 26.40 -12.87 -5.17
CA ALA A 592 27.50 -13.83 -5.10
C ALA A 592 27.64 -14.91 -6.20
N ARG A 593 28.36 -14.55 -7.27
CA ARG A 593 29.30 -15.48 -7.90
C ARG A 593 30.56 -15.58 -7.04
N GLN A 594 30.74 -16.72 -6.36
CA GLN A 594 31.98 -17.37 -5.88
C GLN A 594 31.58 -18.27 -4.71
N THR A 595 31.76 -19.59 -4.68
CA THR A 595 32.75 -20.48 -5.30
C THR A 595 32.15 -21.89 -5.41
N ALA A 596 32.17 -22.47 -6.61
CA ALA A 596 32.11 -23.91 -6.81
C ALA A 596 33.24 -24.28 -7.76
N ALA A 597 34.45 -24.21 -7.22
CA ALA A 597 35.65 -24.84 -7.78
C ALA A 597 36.67 -24.85 -6.64
N ASP A 598 36.70 -25.95 -5.89
CA ASP A 598 37.91 -26.49 -5.28
C ASP A 598 37.59 -27.89 -4.73
N SER A 599 37.57 -28.83 -5.66
CA SER A 599 37.80 -30.25 -5.38
C SER A 599 38.86 -30.75 -6.36
N SER A 600 40.12 -30.45 -6.07
CA SER A 600 41.27 -31.34 -6.30
C SER A 600 42.55 -30.60 -5.94
N GLY A 601 43.14 -30.95 -4.79
CA GLY A 601 44.50 -30.58 -4.44
C GLY A 601 45.51 -31.29 -5.34
N GLY A 602 46.50 -30.54 -5.80
CA GLY A 602 47.64 -31.05 -6.58
C GLY A 602 48.53 -29.91 -7.05
N GLU A 603 49.48 -29.50 -6.22
CA GLU A 603 50.70 -28.79 -6.64
C GLU A 603 51.79 -29.82 -7.03
N PRO A 604 52.96 -29.42 -7.59
CA PRO A 604 53.28 -28.23 -8.40
C PRO A 604 54.13 -28.61 -9.65
N THR A 605 54.33 -27.69 -10.62
CA THR A 605 55.66 -27.34 -11.18
C THR A 605 55.61 -26.39 -12.40
N ALA A 606 56.45 -25.35 -12.31
CA ALA A 606 57.38 -24.82 -13.32
C ALA A 606 56.88 -24.03 -14.56
N ALA A 607 57.37 -22.77 -14.58
CA ALA A 607 58.12 -22.11 -15.67
C ALA A 607 57.39 -21.30 -16.76
N SER A 608 57.63 -19.98 -16.67
CA SER A 608 58.34 -19.14 -17.66
C SER A 608 57.60 -18.53 -18.88
N ALA A 609 57.99 -17.26 -19.11
CA ALA A 609 58.08 -16.51 -20.36
C ALA A 609 56.94 -15.57 -20.78
N ASN A 610 57.10 -14.30 -20.37
CA ASN A 610 56.99 -13.04 -21.14
C ASN A 610 56.38 -13.08 -22.56
N ARG A 611 55.51 -12.09 -22.86
CA ARG A 611 55.86 -10.94 -23.74
C ARG A 611 54.80 -9.84 -23.72
N VAL A 612 55.29 -8.64 -23.40
CA VAL A 612 54.63 -7.32 -23.54
C VAL A 612 54.86 -6.79 -24.96
N SER A 613 53.89 -6.06 -25.50
CA SER A 613 54.17 -4.95 -26.42
C SER A 613 53.03 -3.93 -26.38
N VAL A 614 53.32 -2.82 -25.69
CA VAL A 614 52.64 -1.52 -25.75
C VAL A 614 53.37 -0.71 -26.82
N THR A 615 52.63 0.05 -27.64
CA THR A 615 53.21 1.15 -28.43
C THR A 615 52.29 2.36 -28.34
N GLU A 616 52.74 3.40 -27.62
CA GLU A 616 52.22 4.76 -27.70
C GLU A 616 52.96 5.55 -28.79
N LEU A 617 52.23 6.49 -29.39
CA LEU A 617 52.66 7.47 -30.39
C LEU A 617 53.54 8.57 -29.78
N GLY A 618 54.53 9.02 -30.55
CA GLY A 618 55.31 10.25 -30.30
C GLY A 618 55.32 11.17 -31.53
N PRO A 619 55.58 12.48 -31.37
CA PRO A 619 55.04 13.54 -32.21
C PRO A 619 55.92 13.93 -33.41
N ARG A 620 55.27 14.34 -34.49
CA ARG A 620 55.64 15.46 -35.37
C ARG A 620 54.40 16.00 -36.06
#